data_AF-A0A4U5X2E5-F1
#
_entry.id   AF-A0A4U5X2E5-F1
#
_cell.length_a   1.000
_cell.length_b   1.000
_cell.length_c   1.000
_cell.angle_alpha   90.00
_cell.angle_beta   90.00
_cell.angle_gamma   90.00
#
_symmetry.space_group_name_H-M   'P 1'
#
loop_
_entity.id
_entity.type
_entity.pdbx_description
1 polymer ?
#
loop_
_entity_poly.entity_id
_entity_poly.type
_entity_poly.pdbx_seq_one_letter_code
_entity_poly.pdbx_strand_id
1 'polypeptide(L)'
;MAAAAVTGVFALHGAPGPTVPSDGPRPVAAHSQTRAVPVAPGERDASVSLSETRPFSLLGVTWDDPRARLTGTAEFRTRSAVSGQWSGWSPLDADDGPGDASARRGGTSAVWAGPSDGAEVRIAAGSGPTAALPAGLRLDLIDPGRDTPVTPAAGSPAQPAGGGTGTLGAGRPAITSRAGWGADESISPAAPQYLPGGKVKAVVVHHTAGSNAYSCAEAPAVVRGIYAYHVQQLGWRDIGYNFLVDKCGTLYEGRKGGVDRPVLGAHAYGFNTETSGIAVLGTYTTAAPGEAVTSAVARLAAWKLGQYAVSPTGTTTLTAGADGTNYFGRAWTLGTRISLPTIHGHRDGYNTQCPGDALYAELTHIRTLAAQAAG
;
A
#
# COMPACT_ATOMS: atom_id res chain seq x y z
N MET A 1 59.18 31.49 -39.29
CA MET A 1 59.07 30.32 -38.38
C MET A 1 57.62 30.21 -37.92
N ALA A 2 56.92 29.16 -38.35
CA ALA A 2 55.70 28.65 -37.73
C ALA A 2 55.45 27.27 -38.36
N ALA A 3 55.76 26.22 -37.63
CA ALA A 3 55.61 24.84 -38.07
C ALA A 3 54.15 24.40 -37.89
N ALA A 4 53.53 23.92 -38.97
CA ALA A 4 52.22 23.30 -38.94
C ALA A 4 52.33 21.89 -38.34
N ALA A 5 51.72 21.68 -37.18
CA ALA A 5 51.57 20.36 -36.57
C ALA A 5 50.21 19.77 -36.98
N VAL A 6 50.24 18.61 -37.63
CA VAL A 6 49.06 17.82 -37.96
C VAL A 6 48.71 16.94 -36.76
N THR A 7 47.63 17.28 -36.07
CA THR A 7 47.07 16.48 -34.96
C THR A 7 46.09 15.46 -35.53
N GLY A 8 46.49 14.18 -35.60
CA GLY A 8 45.59 13.07 -35.94
C GLY A 8 44.69 12.73 -34.75
N VAL A 9 43.39 12.91 -34.90
CA VAL A 9 42.36 12.49 -33.93
C VAL A 9 42.03 11.02 -34.19
N PHE A 10 42.41 10.13 -33.27
CA PHE A 10 41.90 8.76 -33.24
C PHE A 10 40.48 8.77 -32.67
N ALA A 11 39.47 8.69 -33.55
CA ALA A 11 38.09 8.46 -33.16
C ALA A 11 37.87 6.96 -32.88
N LEU A 12 37.96 6.56 -31.62
CA LEU A 12 37.49 5.25 -31.15
C LEU A 12 35.96 5.23 -31.25
N HIS A 13 35.44 4.69 -32.35
CA HIS A 13 34.03 4.36 -32.49
C HIS A 13 33.73 3.14 -31.63
N GLY A 14 33.34 3.37 -30.37
CA GLY A 14 32.79 2.33 -29.51
C GLY A 14 31.49 1.82 -30.13
N ALA A 15 31.51 0.60 -30.67
CA ALA A 15 30.30 -0.10 -31.06
C ALA A 15 29.39 -0.24 -29.82
N PRO A 16 28.06 -0.03 -29.94
CA PRO A 16 27.15 -0.33 -28.85
C PRO A 16 27.27 -1.81 -28.52
N GLY A 17 27.65 -2.12 -27.27
CA GLY A 17 27.70 -3.48 -26.78
C GLY A 17 26.33 -4.16 -26.92
N PRO A 18 26.28 -5.49 -27.05
CA PRO A 18 25.01 -6.20 -27.16
C PRO A 18 24.17 -5.91 -25.91
N THR A 19 23.01 -5.29 -26.11
CA THR A 19 21.96 -5.21 -25.10
C THR A 19 21.52 -6.63 -24.76
N VAL A 20 21.98 -7.13 -23.62
CA VAL A 20 21.46 -8.37 -23.03
C VAL A 20 19.97 -8.11 -22.73
N PRO A 21 19.04 -8.88 -23.31
CA PRO A 21 17.63 -8.78 -22.93
C PRO A 21 17.54 -9.06 -21.42
N SER A 22 16.91 -8.16 -20.66
CA SER A 22 16.60 -8.46 -19.27
C SER A 22 15.53 -9.55 -19.24
N ASP A 23 15.90 -10.80 -18.96
CA ASP A 23 15.00 -11.95 -18.81
C ASP A 23 14.11 -11.87 -17.54
N GLY A 24 13.95 -10.68 -16.96
CA GLY A 24 13.02 -10.42 -15.86
C GLY A 24 11.61 -10.09 -16.37
N PRO A 25 10.57 -10.30 -15.53
CA PRO A 25 9.23 -9.81 -15.86
C PRO A 25 9.27 -8.32 -16.20
N ARG A 26 8.61 -7.92 -17.29
CA ARG A 26 8.54 -6.52 -17.70
C ARG A 26 7.63 -5.72 -16.77
N PRO A 27 7.93 -4.44 -16.52
CA PRO A 27 7.00 -3.54 -15.85
C PRO A 27 5.63 -3.50 -16.52
N VAL A 28 4.57 -3.37 -15.72
CA VAL A 28 3.20 -3.18 -16.21
C VAL A 28 2.74 -1.78 -15.83
N ALA A 29 2.53 -0.94 -16.85
CA ALA A 29 2.10 0.44 -16.64
C ALA A 29 0.63 0.49 -16.19
N ALA A 30 0.37 1.33 -15.19
CA ALA A 30 -0.98 1.69 -14.78
C ALA A 30 -1.45 2.98 -15.45
N HIS A 31 -2.75 3.13 -15.65
CA HIS A 31 -3.37 4.29 -16.26
C HIS A 31 -4.44 4.89 -15.33
N SER A 32 -4.38 6.20 -15.12
CA SER A 32 -5.33 6.92 -14.26
C SER A 32 -6.28 7.82 -15.05
N GLN A 33 -7.53 7.89 -14.63
CA GLN A 33 -8.52 8.87 -15.04
C GLN A 33 -9.02 9.62 -13.82
N THR A 34 -8.95 10.94 -13.88
CA THR A 34 -9.38 11.80 -12.77
C THR A 34 -10.60 12.60 -13.17
N ARG A 35 -11.56 12.76 -12.26
CA ARG A 35 -12.75 13.60 -12.43
C ARG A 35 -12.95 14.47 -11.19
N ALA A 36 -13.21 15.76 -11.38
CA ALA A 36 -13.54 16.64 -10.26
C ALA A 36 -14.84 16.18 -9.58
N VAL A 37 -14.88 16.29 -8.25
CA VAL A 37 -16.12 16.17 -7.46
C VAL A 37 -16.49 17.60 -7.05
N PRO A 38 -17.40 18.26 -7.77
CA PRO A 38 -17.69 19.67 -7.53
C PRO A 38 -18.37 19.84 -6.15
N VAL A 39 -17.87 20.82 -5.39
CA VAL A 39 -18.51 21.29 -4.16
C VAL A 39 -19.07 22.68 -4.46
N ALA A 40 -20.39 22.84 -4.42
CA ALA A 40 -20.98 24.16 -4.63
C ALA A 40 -20.72 25.06 -3.41
N PRO A 41 -20.65 26.39 -3.57
CA PRO A 41 -20.39 27.30 -2.46
C PRO A 41 -21.40 27.13 -1.32
N GLY A 42 -20.89 26.90 -0.10
CA GLY A 42 -21.71 26.72 1.10
C GLY A 42 -22.28 25.31 1.27
N GLU A 43 -22.12 24.42 0.29
CA GLU A 43 -22.55 23.03 0.41
C GLU A 43 -21.64 22.21 1.33
N ARG A 44 -22.27 21.28 2.04
CA ARG A 44 -21.61 20.36 2.96
C ARG A 44 -21.52 18.94 2.40
N ASP A 45 -22.15 18.73 1.24
CA ASP A 45 -22.19 17.47 0.53
C ASP A 45 -21.69 17.66 -0.91
N ALA A 46 -21.07 16.62 -1.45
CA ALA A 46 -20.60 16.59 -2.82
C ALA A 46 -20.77 15.20 -3.41
N SER A 47 -21.11 15.13 -4.70
CA SER A 47 -21.22 13.85 -5.39
C SER A 47 -20.81 13.98 -6.85
N VAL A 48 -20.41 12.86 -7.44
CA VAL A 48 -20.23 12.73 -8.89
C VAL A 48 -20.74 11.37 -9.31
N SER A 49 -21.42 11.32 -10.45
CA SER A 49 -21.86 10.09 -11.10
C SER A 49 -21.26 10.01 -12.50
N LEU A 50 -20.57 8.90 -12.78
CA LEU A 50 -19.92 8.60 -14.04
C LEU A 50 -20.53 7.31 -14.57
N SER A 51 -21.49 7.44 -15.49
CA SER A 51 -22.18 6.30 -16.11
C SER A 51 -21.37 5.60 -17.19
N GLU A 52 -20.34 6.26 -17.73
CA GLU A 52 -19.41 5.71 -18.72
C GLU A 52 -18.00 6.23 -18.46
N THR A 53 -17.08 5.32 -18.17
CA THR A 53 -15.64 5.60 -18.00
C THR A 53 -14.83 4.67 -18.90
N ARG A 54 -13.54 4.97 -19.13
CA ARG A 54 -12.66 3.88 -19.60
C ARG A 54 -12.54 2.86 -18.46
N PRO A 55 -12.32 1.56 -18.77
CA PRO A 55 -12.20 0.53 -17.75
C PRO A 55 -11.20 0.89 -16.65
N PHE A 56 -11.54 0.54 -15.43
CA PHE A 56 -10.69 0.68 -14.25
C PHE A 56 -10.93 -0.50 -13.31
N SER A 57 -10.08 -0.66 -12.28
CA SER A 57 -10.29 -1.68 -11.26
C SER A 57 -10.00 -1.21 -9.84
N LEU A 58 -9.48 0.01 -9.70
CA LEU A 58 -9.23 0.64 -8.41
C LEU A 58 -9.73 2.08 -8.43
N LEU A 59 -10.24 2.57 -7.31
CA LEU A 59 -10.61 3.98 -7.14
C LEU A 59 -10.18 4.54 -5.79
N GLY A 60 -10.09 5.86 -5.72
CA GLY A 60 -9.95 6.63 -4.48
C GLY A 60 -10.40 8.07 -4.69
N VAL A 61 -10.59 8.82 -3.60
CA VAL A 61 -10.90 10.25 -3.64
C VAL A 61 -9.73 11.04 -3.06
N THR A 62 -9.29 12.09 -3.75
CA THR A 62 -8.18 12.94 -3.29
C THR A 62 -8.54 14.42 -3.28
N TRP A 63 -7.81 15.22 -2.50
CA TRP A 63 -8.00 16.68 -2.33
C TRP A 63 -6.66 17.42 -2.29
N ASP A 64 -6.69 18.75 -2.43
CA ASP A 64 -5.49 19.54 -2.71
C ASP A 64 -4.49 19.57 -1.55
N ASP A 65 -4.95 19.85 -0.33
CA ASP A 65 -4.07 19.95 0.83
C ASP A 65 -3.87 18.58 1.51
N PRO A 66 -2.65 17.97 1.47
CA PRO A 66 -2.36 16.72 2.18
C PRO A 66 -2.51 16.80 3.70
N ARG A 67 -2.56 18.00 4.28
CA ARG A 67 -2.80 18.21 5.71
C ARG A 67 -4.28 18.40 6.05
N ALA A 68 -5.14 18.69 5.07
CA ALA A 68 -6.57 18.69 5.29
C ALA A 68 -7.08 17.27 5.59
N ARG A 69 -8.18 17.18 6.33
CA ARG A 69 -8.83 15.93 6.71
C ARG A 69 -10.28 15.97 6.28
N LEU A 70 -10.78 14.83 5.79
CA LEU A 70 -12.21 14.62 5.63
C LEU A 70 -12.75 14.07 6.95
N THR A 71 -13.44 14.91 7.72
CA THR A 71 -13.99 14.53 9.04
C THR A 71 -15.39 13.92 8.98
N GLY A 72 -15.99 13.85 7.79
CA GLY A 72 -17.30 13.26 7.57
C GLY A 72 -17.21 11.90 6.88
N THR A 73 -18.13 11.64 5.96
CA THR A 73 -18.22 10.35 5.27
C THR A 73 -17.85 10.48 3.81
N ALA A 74 -17.25 9.41 3.27
CA ALA A 74 -17.17 9.19 1.83
C ALA A 74 -17.69 7.77 1.56
N GLU A 75 -18.49 7.64 0.52
CA GLU A 75 -19.00 6.35 0.06
C GLU A 75 -18.88 6.28 -1.46
N PHE A 76 -18.74 5.07 -1.96
CA PHE A 76 -18.64 4.80 -3.39
C PHE A 76 -19.57 3.65 -3.80
N ARG A 77 -19.90 3.61 -5.08
CA ARG A 77 -20.40 2.41 -5.76
C ARG A 77 -19.84 2.34 -7.18
N THR A 78 -19.76 1.15 -7.73
CA THR A 78 -19.23 0.94 -9.09
C THR A 78 -20.16 0.08 -9.92
N ARG A 79 -20.09 0.26 -11.25
CA ARG A 79 -20.74 -0.62 -12.21
C ARG A 79 -19.71 -1.64 -12.69
N SER A 80 -20.04 -2.92 -12.56
CA SER A 80 -19.20 -3.99 -13.09
C SER A 80 -19.19 -3.95 -14.61
N ALA A 81 -17.99 -3.93 -15.19
CA ALA A 81 -17.80 -4.06 -16.63
C ALA A 81 -18.15 -5.47 -17.16
N VAL A 82 -18.30 -6.46 -16.26
CA VAL A 82 -18.62 -7.84 -16.61
C VAL A 82 -20.14 -8.07 -16.62
N SER A 83 -20.83 -7.66 -15.56
CA SER A 83 -22.28 -7.91 -15.40
C SER A 83 -23.17 -6.72 -15.79
N GLY A 84 -22.60 -5.53 -15.95
CA GLY A 84 -23.33 -4.28 -16.13
C GLY A 84 -24.11 -3.82 -14.88
N GLN A 85 -23.99 -4.54 -13.75
CA GLN A 85 -24.72 -4.24 -12.52
C GLN A 85 -23.96 -3.27 -11.64
N TRP A 86 -24.70 -2.39 -10.96
CA TRP A 86 -24.17 -1.52 -9.92
C TRP A 86 -24.05 -2.27 -8.60
N SER A 87 -22.95 -2.03 -7.88
CA SER A 87 -22.83 -2.42 -6.48
C SER A 87 -23.78 -1.61 -5.60
N GLY A 88 -23.99 -2.09 -4.36
CA GLY A 88 -24.45 -1.23 -3.28
C GLY A 88 -23.42 -0.15 -2.93
N TRP A 89 -23.83 0.85 -2.16
CA TRP A 89 -22.92 1.83 -1.57
C TRP A 89 -22.03 1.17 -0.52
N SER A 90 -20.75 1.50 -0.54
CA SER A 90 -19.75 1.04 0.43
C SER A 90 -18.96 2.23 0.98
N PRO A 91 -18.57 2.21 2.26
CA PRO A 91 -17.69 3.22 2.83
C PRO A 91 -16.35 3.32 2.09
N LEU A 92 -15.81 4.52 2.03
CA LEU A 92 -14.48 4.82 1.51
C LEU A 92 -13.67 5.48 2.63
N ASP A 93 -12.76 4.71 3.24
CA ASP A 93 -12.03 5.12 4.43
C ASP A 93 -11.11 6.30 4.15
N ALA A 94 -11.27 7.38 4.91
CA ALA A 94 -10.70 8.69 4.61
C ALA A 94 -9.67 9.18 5.64
N ASP A 95 -8.78 8.33 6.18
CA ASP A 95 -7.89 8.85 7.24
C ASP A 95 -6.63 8.03 7.53
N ASP A 96 -5.50 8.38 6.88
CA ASP A 96 -4.15 7.96 7.31
C ASP A 96 -3.17 9.15 7.44
N GLY A 97 -3.70 10.39 7.46
CA GLY A 97 -2.90 11.60 7.35
C GLY A 97 -2.10 11.72 6.04
N PRO A 98 -1.12 12.63 5.93
CA PRO A 98 -0.37 12.81 4.67
C PRO A 98 0.42 11.56 4.25
N GLY A 99 0.57 10.54 5.10
CA GLY A 99 1.28 9.28 4.85
C GLY A 99 2.79 9.44 4.64
N ASP A 100 3.19 10.19 3.61
CA ASP A 100 4.55 10.50 3.18
C ASP A 100 4.83 12.02 3.27
N ALA A 101 6.07 12.39 3.59
CA ALA A 101 6.49 13.80 3.63
C ALA A 101 6.46 14.47 2.23
N SER A 102 6.51 13.69 1.15
CA SER A 102 6.40 14.20 -0.22
C SER A 102 4.95 14.33 -0.72
N ALA A 103 3.96 14.02 0.11
CA ALA A 103 2.57 14.04 -0.30
C ALA A 103 2.19 15.38 -0.91
N ARG A 104 1.59 15.33 -2.10
CA ARG A 104 1.09 16.49 -2.83
C ARG A 104 -0.40 16.69 -2.64
N ARG A 105 -1.09 15.66 -2.14
CA ARG A 105 -2.55 15.60 -1.95
C ARG A 105 -2.88 14.72 -0.76
N GLY A 106 -4.02 15.01 -0.14
CA GLY A 106 -4.65 14.09 0.80
C GLY A 106 -5.60 13.18 0.04
N GLY A 107 -5.96 12.05 0.63
CA GLY A 107 -6.89 11.14 0.00
C GLY A 107 -7.42 10.08 0.93
N THR A 108 -8.40 9.36 0.40
CA THR A 108 -8.91 8.13 1.00
C THR A 108 -7.97 6.96 0.75
N SER A 109 -8.26 5.82 1.39
CA SER A 109 -7.72 4.53 0.97
C SER A 109 -8.08 4.24 -0.49
N ALA A 110 -7.20 3.48 -1.16
CA ALA A 110 -7.41 2.95 -2.48
C ALA A 110 -8.23 1.65 -2.42
N VAL A 111 -9.38 1.62 -3.09
CA VAL A 111 -10.30 0.47 -3.03
C VAL A 111 -10.32 -0.28 -4.35
N TRP A 112 -10.04 -1.59 -4.27
CA TRP A 112 -10.27 -2.51 -5.39
C TRP A 112 -11.77 -2.68 -5.64
N ALA A 113 -12.21 -2.29 -6.84
CA ALA A 113 -13.58 -2.42 -7.32
C ALA A 113 -13.78 -3.63 -8.25
N GLY A 114 -12.69 -4.28 -8.68
CA GLY A 114 -12.72 -5.24 -9.78
C GLY A 114 -13.02 -4.55 -11.11
N PRO A 115 -13.13 -5.31 -12.23
CA PRO A 115 -13.35 -4.74 -13.55
C PRO A 115 -14.62 -3.87 -13.60
N SER A 116 -14.44 -2.56 -13.74
CA SER A 116 -15.51 -1.56 -13.62
C SER A 116 -15.44 -0.54 -14.76
N ASP A 117 -16.61 -0.02 -15.15
CA ASP A 117 -16.78 0.94 -16.26
C ASP A 117 -17.77 2.08 -15.93
N GLY A 118 -18.17 2.16 -14.66
CA GLY A 118 -18.95 3.26 -14.09
C GLY A 118 -18.65 3.42 -12.60
N ALA A 119 -18.72 4.64 -12.09
CA ALA A 119 -18.44 4.95 -10.69
C ALA A 119 -19.33 6.09 -10.19
N GLU A 120 -19.75 5.99 -8.94
CA GLU A 120 -20.32 7.12 -8.21
C GLU A 120 -19.65 7.26 -6.86
N VAL A 121 -19.47 8.51 -6.43
CA VAL A 121 -19.08 8.82 -5.07
C VAL A 121 -19.99 9.88 -4.49
N ARG A 122 -20.24 9.77 -3.18
CA ARG A 122 -20.91 10.80 -2.38
C ARG A 122 -20.10 11.05 -1.13
N ILE A 123 -19.97 12.31 -0.76
CA ILE A 123 -19.08 12.78 0.30
C ILE A 123 -19.86 13.81 1.12
N ALA A 124 -19.84 13.66 2.44
CA ALA A 124 -20.46 14.58 3.37
C ALA A 124 -19.41 15.10 4.36
N ALA A 125 -19.49 16.38 4.72
CA ALA A 125 -18.67 16.95 5.78
C ALA A 125 -19.08 16.39 7.16
N GLY A 126 -18.15 16.42 8.12
CA GLY A 126 -18.43 15.99 9.49
C GLY A 126 -19.49 16.87 10.18
N SER A 127 -19.88 16.52 11.39
CA SER A 127 -20.80 17.35 12.17
C SER A 127 -20.08 18.56 12.79
N GLY A 128 -20.75 19.71 12.87
CA GLY A 128 -20.23 20.93 13.52
C GLY A 128 -20.15 22.16 12.62
N PRO A 129 -20.11 23.37 13.20
CA PRO A 129 -20.21 24.63 12.46
C PRO A 129 -18.97 24.94 11.59
N THR A 130 -17.83 24.32 11.89
CA THR A 130 -16.57 24.47 11.14
C THR A 130 -16.28 23.32 10.19
N ALA A 131 -17.11 22.26 10.18
CA ALA A 131 -16.88 21.09 9.35
C ALA A 131 -17.25 21.40 7.89
N ALA A 132 -16.24 21.35 7.03
CA ALA A 132 -16.31 21.61 5.60
C ALA A 132 -15.60 20.49 4.82
N LEU A 133 -15.94 20.36 3.54
CA LEU A 133 -15.23 19.46 2.63
C LEU A 133 -13.86 20.04 2.25
N PRO A 134 -12.81 19.21 2.13
CA PRO A 134 -11.52 19.64 1.60
C PRO A 134 -11.64 20.25 0.20
N ALA A 135 -10.81 21.23 -0.11
CA ALA A 135 -10.79 21.86 -1.43
C ALA A 135 -10.22 20.92 -2.51
N GLY A 136 -10.74 21.06 -3.74
CA GLY A 136 -10.22 20.35 -4.91
C GLY A 136 -10.49 18.86 -4.91
N LEU A 137 -11.63 18.40 -4.36
CA LEU A 137 -12.02 17.00 -4.39
C LEU A 137 -12.05 16.46 -5.81
N ARG A 138 -11.49 15.26 -5.99
CA ARG A 138 -11.53 14.52 -7.24
C ARG A 138 -11.63 13.01 -6.99
N LEU A 139 -12.33 12.34 -7.89
CA LEU A 139 -12.38 10.90 -8.01
C LEU A 139 -11.27 10.44 -8.96
N ASP A 140 -10.38 9.60 -8.46
CA ASP A 140 -9.26 9.01 -9.19
C ASP A 140 -9.59 7.53 -9.48
N LEU A 141 -9.68 7.18 -10.76
CA LEU A 141 -9.97 5.83 -11.26
C LEU A 141 -8.71 5.26 -11.90
N ILE A 142 -8.31 4.06 -11.51
CA ILE A 142 -7.03 3.45 -11.91
C ILE A 142 -7.27 2.10 -12.57
N ASP A 143 -6.76 1.96 -13.80
CA ASP A 143 -6.50 0.68 -14.45
C ASP A 143 -5.08 0.24 -14.06
N PRO A 144 -4.91 -0.86 -13.30
CA PRO A 144 -3.60 -1.35 -12.87
C PRO A 144 -2.77 -1.99 -14.00
N GLY A 145 -3.32 -2.05 -15.22
CA GLY A 145 -2.70 -2.72 -16.35
C GLY A 145 -2.82 -4.24 -16.25
N ARG A 146 -2.89 -4.89 -17.43
CA ARG A 146 -2.89 -6.35 -17.54
C ARG A 146 -1.46 -6.84 -17.73
N ASP A 147 -1.14 -7.94 -17.06
CA ASP A 147 0.05 -8.70 -17.41
C ASP A 147 -0.12 -9.20 -18.85
N THR A 148 0.82 -8.88 -19.73
CA THR A 148 0.92 -9.64 -20.98
C THR A 148 1.34 -11.05 -20.56
N PRO A 149 0.63 -12.13 -20.98
CA PRO A 149 1.05 -13.47 -20.62
C PRO A 149 2.46 -13.69 -21.16
N VAL A 150 3.44 -13.74 -20.28
CA VAL A 150 4.75 -14.28 -20.63
C VAL A 150 4.51 -15.78 -20.75
N THR A 151 4.47 -16.30 -21.98
CA THR A 151 4.55 -17.74 -22.21
C THR A 151 5.77 -18.23 -21.44
N PRO A 152 5.62 -19.12 -20.44
CA PRO A 152 6.76 -19.61 -19.71
C PRO A 152 7.71 -20.26 -20.71
N ALA A 153 8.94 -19.76 -20.81
CA ALA A 153 9.99 -20.51 -21.45
C ALA A 153 10.05 -21.86 -20.73
N ALA A 154 9.88 -22.95 -21.48
CA ALA A 154 9.92 -24.31 -20.95
C ALA A 154 11.28 -24.54 -20.28
N GLY A 155 11.33 -24.41 -18.96
CA GLY A 155 12.57 -24.43 -18.20
C GLY A 155 12.36 -24.24 -16.71
N SER A 156 12.08 -25.36 -16.03
CA SER A 156 11.87 -25.54 -14.59
C SER A 156 10.42 -25.34 -14.11
N PRO A 157 9.79 -26.37 -13.50
CA PRO A 157 8.47 -26.21 -12.92
C PRO A 157 8.55 -25.22 -11.75
N ALA A 158 7.78 -24.14 -11.82
CA ALA A 158 7.40 -23.41 -10.62
C ALA A 158 6.61 -24.38 -9.75
N GLN A 159 7.25 -24.88 -8.69
CA GLN A 159 6.58 -25.67 -7.68
C GLN A 159 5.43 -24.82 -7.11
N PRO A 160 4.20 -25.35 -7.01
CA PRO A 160 3.13 -24.63 -6.34
C PRO A 160 3.65 -24.23 -4.96
N ALA A 161 3.43 -22.99 -4.54
CA ALA A 161 3.62 -22.60 -3.15
C ALA A 161 2.68 -23.47 -2.31
N GLY A 162 3.18 -24.62 -1.87
CA GLY A 162 2.42 -25.57 -1.09
C GLY A 162 1.98 -24.86 0.19
N GLY A 163 0.69 -24.94 0.48
CA GLY A 163 0.13 -24.75 1.82
C GLY A 163 0.65 -25.85 2.74
N GLY A 164 1.97 -25.89 2.95
CA GLY A 164 2.62 -26.86 3.79
C GLY A 164 2.31 -26.51 5.25
N THR A 165 1.67 -27.45 5.92
CA THR A 165 1.59 -27.61 7.39
C THR A 165 2.96 -27.90 8.03
N GLY A 166 4.06 -27.47 7.38
CA GLY A 166 5.41 -27.60 7.89
C GLY A 166 5.64 -26.66 9.07
N THR A 167 6.54 -27.05 9.96
CA THR A 167 7.00 -26.25 11.09
C THR A 167 7.32 -24.82 10.64
N LEU A 168 6.68 -23.83 11.27
CA LEU A 168 7.01 -22.42 11.03
C LEU A 168 8.49 -22.22 11.39
N GLY A 169 9.29 -21.76 10.43
CA GLY A 169 10.73 -21.56 10.60
C GLY A 169 11.14 -20.10 10.49
N ALA A 170 12.26 -19.75 11.14
CA ALA A 170 12.77 -18.37 11.22
C ALA A 170 13.43 -17.86 9.92
N GLY A 171 13.44 -18.67 8.86
CA GLY A 171 14.00 -18.31 7.56
C GLY A 171 13.21 -17.20 6.86
N ARG A 172 13.86 -16.52 5.90
CA ARG A 172 13.19 -15.53 5.05
C ARG A 172 12.03 -16.22 4.31
N PRO A 173 10.77 -15.75 4.47
CA PRO A 173 9.67 -16.33 3.71
C PRO A 173 9.81 -15.97 2.22
N ALA A 174 9.18 -16.77 1.36
CA ALA A 174 9.08 -16.44 -0.06
C ALA A 174 8.30 -15.13 -0.22
N ILE A 175 8.91 -14.15 -0.90
CA ILE A 175 8.34 -12.82 -1.14
C ILE A 175 8.42 -12.55 -2.64
N THR A 176 7.27 -12.31 -3.26
CA THR A 176 7.17 -11.82 -4.63
C THR A 176 7.83 -10.45 -4.71
N SER A 177 8.92 -10.37 -5.48
CA SER A 177 9.68 -9.13 -5.68
C SER A 177 8.86 -8.09 -6.43
N ARG A 178 9.34 -6.84 -6.40
CA ARG A 178 8.73 -5.75 -7.19
C ARG A 178 8.63 -6.05 -8.68
N ALA A 179 9.69 -6.58 -9.27
CA ALA A 179 9.64 -7.07 -10.65
C ALA A 179 8.62 -8.22 -10.80
N GLY A 180 8.53 -9.13 -9.82
CA GLY A 180 7.60 -10.26 -9.84
C GLY A 180 6.11 -9.87 -9.88
N TRP A 181 5.72 -8.73 -9.29
CA TRP A 181 4.36 -8.20 -9.41
C TRP A 181 4.20 -7.13 -10.49
N GLY A 182 5.24 -6.87 -11.28
CA GLY A 182 5.20 -5.96 -12.44
C GLY A 182 5.33 -4.48 -12.08
N ALA A 183 6.07 -4.14 -11.02
CA ALA A 183 6.31 -2.75 -10.63
C ALA A 183 6.91 -1.91 -11.76
N ASP A 184 6.28 -0.78 -12.05
CA ASP A 184 6.87 0.26 -12.89
C ASP A 184 7.73 1.21 -12.06
N GLU A 185 9.00 0.88 -11.90
CA GLU A 185 9.93 1.71 -11.12
C GLU A 185 10.13 3.12 -11.69
N SER A 186 9.74 3.38 -12.94
CA SER A 186 9.88 4.71 -13.54
C SER A 186 9.00 5.77 -12.87
N ILE A 187 7.87 5.36 -12.26
CA ILE A 187 6.98 6.30 -11.55
C ILE A 187 7.53 6.67 -10.16
N SER A 188 8.44 5.85 -9.60
CA SER A 188 9.13 6.08 -8.32
C SER A 188 10.64 6.19 -8.54
N PRO A 189 11.16 7.32 -9.05
CA PRO A 189 12.60 7.44 -9.32
C PRO A 189 13.44 7.68 -8.07
N ALA A 190 12.84 8.13 -6.96
CA ALA A 190 13.58 8.57 -5.80
C ALA A 190 14.21 7.40 -5.02
N ALA A 191 15.45 7.54 -4.55
CA ALA A 191 16.11 6.50 -3.75
C ALA A 191 15.33 6.17 -2.45
N PRO A 192 15.39 4.90 -1.97
CA PRO A 192 14.77 4.52 -0.70
C PRO A 192 15.41 5.25 0.47
N GLN A 193 14.58 5.54 1.47
CA GLN A 193 14.99 6.12 2.75
C GLN A 193 14.89 5.05 3.83
N TYR A 194 15.73 5.14 4.85
CA TYR A 194 15.77 4.16 5.93
C TYR A 194 15.40 4.80 7.27
N LEU A 195 14.92 3.99 8.20
CA LEU A 195 14.58 4.43 9.54
C LEU A 195 15.80 5.12 10.19
N PRO A 196 15.65 6.32 10.77
CA PRO A 196 16.77 7.06 11.38
C PRO A 196 17.52 6.26 12.45
N GLY A 197 16.80 5.42 13.20
CA GLY A 197 17.37 4.53 14.22
C GLY A 197 17.99 3.24 13.67
N GLY A 198 17.96 3.01 12.36
CA GLY A 198 18.51 1.81 11.71
C GLY A 198 17.84 0.50 12.14
N LYS A 199 16.69 0.54 12.81
CA LYS A 199 16.04 -0.61 13.43
C LYS A 199 14.53 -0.53 13.35
N VAL A 200 13.90 -1.64 12.97
CA VAL A 200 12.44 -1.84 13.14
C VAL A 200 12.18 -2.24 14.59
N LYS A 201 11.30 -1.50 15.27
CA LYS A 201 10.89 -1.78 16.66
C LYS A 201 9.58 -2.53 16.76
N ALA A 202 8.69 -2.36 15.78
CA ALA A 202 7.41 -3.04 15.71
C ALA A 202 6.94 -3.23 14.27
N VAL A 203 6.03 -4.17 14.08
CA VAL A 203 5.24 -4.37 12.87
C VAL A 203 3.83 -3.83 13.08
N VAL A 204 3.37 -2.99 12.16
CA VAL A 204 1.99 -2.51 12.12
C VAL A 204 1.22 -3.32 11.08
N VAL A 205 0.14 -3.97 11.50
CA VAL A 205 -0.74 -4.74 10.62
C VAL A 205 -1.86 -3.85 10.12
N HIS A 206 -2.05 -3.88 8.81
CA HIS A 206 -3.06 -3.12 8.06
C HIS A 206 -3.97 -4.06 7.28
N HIS A 207 -5.13 -3.55 6.88
CA HIS A 207 -5.80 -4.01 5.66
C HIS A 207 -5.71 -2.90 4.60
N THR A 208 -6.10 -3.18 3.35
CA THR A 208 -6.18 -2.14 2.31
C THR A 208 -7.59 -1.58 2.13
N ALA A 209 -8.55 -2.00 2.96
CA ALA A 209 -9.98 -1.65 2.90
C ALA A 209 -10.66 -1.92 1.53
N GLY A 210 -10.04 -2.74 0.68
CA GLY A 210 -10.53 -3.06 -0.65
C GLY A 210 -11.54 -4.21 -0.67
N SER A 211 -12.18 -4.47 -1.82
CA SER A 211 -12.99 -5.69 -1.99
C SER A 211 -12.14 -6.96 -1.86
N ASN A 212 -12.72 -8.00 -1.25
CA ASN A 212 -12.12 -9.35 -1.20
C ASN A 212 -12.42 -10.19 -2.46
N ALA A 213 -13.12 -9.63 -3.45
CA ALA A 213 -13.62 -10.35 -4.62
C ALA A 213 -12.58 -10.66 -5.70
N TYR A 214 -11.35 -10.13 -5.61
CA TYR A 214 -10.27 -10.46 -6.54
C TYR A 214 -9.86 -11.94 -6.41
N SER A 215 -9.41 -12.58 -7.49
CA SER A 215 -8.77 -13.89 -7.48
C SER A 215 -7.30 -13.77 -7.05
N CYS A 216 -6.67 -14.83 -6.52
CA CYS A 216 -5.24 -14.78 -6.15
C CYS A 216 -4.35 -14.34 -7.34
N ALA A 217 -4.73 -14.69 -8.57
CA ALA A 217 -4.02 -14.31 -9.79
C ALA A 217 -4.11 -12.80 -10.09
N GLU A 218 -5.13 -12.11 -9.59
CA GLU A 218 -5.29 -10.65 -9.73
C GLU A 218 -4.56 -9.88 -8.63
N ALA A 219 -4.04 -10.53 -7.59
CA ALA A 219 -3.37 -9.84 -6.49
C ALA A 219 -2.20 -8.93 -6.94
N PRO A 220 -1.33 -9.31 -7.91
CA PRO A 220 -0.34 -8.39 -8.48
C PRO A 220 -0.96 -7.11 -9.05
N ALA A 221 -2.10 -7.19 -9.73
CA ALA A 221 -2.81 -6.04 -10.26
C ALA A 221 -3.38 -5.15 -9.14
N VAL A 222 -3.87 -5.73 -8.05
CA VAL A 222 -4.27 -4.97 -6.85
C VAL A 222 -3.09 -4.18 -6.29
N VAL A 223 -1.92 -4.82 -6.13
CA VAL A 223 -0.69 -4.18 -5.64
C VAL A 223 -0.26 -3.04 -6.57
N ARG A 224 -0.26 -3.25 -7.91
CA ARG A 224 0.04 -2.20 -8.89
C ARG A 224 -0.92 -1.02 -8.83
N GLY A 225 -2.21 -1.28 -8.64
CA GLY A 225 -3.22 -0.22 -8.50
C GLY A 225 -2.95 0.66 -7.27
N ILE A 226 -2.64 0.04 -6.12
CA ILE A 226 -2.31 0.76 -4.88
C ILE A 226 -1.01 1.55 -5.05
N TYR A 227 -0.01 0.96 -5.70
CA TYR A 227 1.25 1.63 -6.01
C TYR A 227 1.04 2.87 -6.88
N ALA A 228 0.28 2.75 -7.97
CA ALA A 228 -0.04 3.85 -8.86
C ALA A 228 -0.85 4.94 -8.13
N TYR A 229 -1.80 4.57 -7.27
CA TYR A 229 -2.55 5.52 -6.46
C TYR A 229 -1.65 6.34 -5.53
N HIS A 230 -0.83 5.67 -4.72
CA HIS A 230 0.08 6.34 -3.78
C HIS A 230 1.05 7.28 -4.50
N VAL A 231 1.65 6.85 -5.62
CA VAL A 231 2.69 7.63 -6.29
C VAL A 231 2.11 8.73 -7.20
N GLN A 232 1.18 8.37 -8.07
CA GLN A 232 0.69 9.29 -9.10
C GLN A 232 -0.41 10.21 -8.56
N GLN A 233 -1.28 9.72 -7.66
CA GLN A 233 -2.41 10.50 -7.15
C GLN A 233 -2.05 11.24 -5.87
N LEU A 234 -1.47 10.57 -4.88
CA LEU A 234 -1.09 11.20 -3.60
C LEU A 234 0.29 11.90 -3.67
N GLY A 235 1.14 11.55 -4.64
CA GLY A 235 2.47 12.13 -4.77
C GLY A 235 3.50 11.55 -3.80
N TRP A 236 3.25 10.37 -3.25
CA TRP A 236 4.18 9.69 -2.36
C TRP A 236 5.42 9.22 -3.13
N ARG A 237 6.52 9.00 -2.40
CA ARG A 237 7.77 8.55 -3.04
C ARG A 237 7.66 7.15 -3.63
N ASP A 238 6.82 6.29 -3.05
CA ASP A 238 6.60 4.89 -3.41
C ASP A 238 5.31 4.39 -2.71
N ILE A 239 4.93 3.12 -2.89
CA ILE A 239 3.86 2.47 -2.13
C ILE A 239 4.11 2.60 -0.61
N GLY A 240 3.09 2.91 0.20
CA GLY A 240 3.29 3.25 1.61
C GLY A 240 3.65 2.07 2.52
N TYR A 241 3.17 0.88 2.21
CA TYR A 241 3.41 -0.33 3.01
C TYR A 241 4.77 -0.95 2.68
N ASN A 242 5.46 -1.50 3.70
CA ASN A 242 6.71 -2.23 3.48
C ASN A 242 6.46 -3.57 2.79
N PHE A 243 5.37 -4.24 3.15
CA PHE A 243 4.95 -5.51 2.57
C PHE A 243 3.43 -5.58 2.44
N LEU A 244 2.98 -6.44 1.52
CA LEU A 244 1.56 -6.75 1.34
C LEU A 244 1.34 -8.26 1.35
N VAL A 245 0.14 -8.70 1.74
CA VAL A 245 -0.27 -10.11 1.78
C VAL A 245 -1.62 -10.25 1.11
N ASP A 246 -1.76 -11.13 0.12
CA ASP A 246 -3.07 -11.43 -0.46
C ASP A 246 -3.88 -12.42 0.39
N LYS A 247 -5.16 -12.59 0.09
CA LYS A 247 -6.06 -13.51 0.81
C LYS A 247 -5.66 -14.99 0.69
N CYS A 248 -4.68 -15.31 -0.16
CA CYS A 248 -4.16 -16.64 -0.41
C CYS A 248 -2.81 -16.87 0.30
N GLY A 249 -2.31 -15.87 1.02
CA GLY A 249 -1.08 -15.94 1.81
C GLY A 249 0.20 -15.61 1.01
N THR A 250 0.09 -15.12 -0.22
CA THR A 250 1.26 -14.68 -1.00
C THR A 250 1.78 -13.36 -0.43
N LEU A 251 3.08 -13.29 -0.17
CA LEU A 251 3.75 -12.07 0.29
C LEU A 251 4.31 -11.28 -0.89
N TYR A 252 4.16 -9.97 -0.86
CA TYR A 252 4.69 -9.05 -1.86
C TYR A 252 5.62 -8.03 -1.21
N GLU A 253 6.75 -7.74 -1.86
CA GLU A 253 7.59 -6.59 -1.53
C GLU A 253 6.81 -5.30 -1.86
N GLY A 254 6.59 -4.46 -0.86
CA GLY A 254 6.02 -3.12 -1.04
C GLY A 254 7.12 -2.11 -1.26
N ARG A 255 7.33 -1.21 -0.29
CA ARG A 255 8.33 -0.13 -0.30
C ARG A 255 9.72 -0.66 -0.71
N LYS A 256 10.27 -0.14 -1.81
CA LYS A 256 11.50 -0.68 -2.43
C LYS A 256 12.72 -0.61 -1.53
N GLY A 257 13.60 -1.59 -1.66
CA GLY A 257 14.86 -1.66 -0.89
C GLY A 257 14.66 -2.01 0.58
N GLY A 258 13.49 -2.53 0.94
CA GLY A 258 13.06 -2.77 2.31
C GLY A 258 13.05 -4.21 2.79
N VAL A 259 13.25 -5.18 1.91
CA VAL A 259 13.04 -6.58 2.29
C VAL A 259 13.95 -6.96 3.47
N ASP A 260 15.25 -6.76 3.32
CA ASP A 260 16.30 -7.05 4.30
C ASP A 260 16.81 -5.82 5.07
N ARG A 261 16.18 -4.65 4.87
CA ARG A 261 16.62 -3.37 5.47
C ARG A 261 15.46 -2.60 6.11
N PRO A 262 15.73 -1.67 7.04
CA PRO A 262 14.68 -0.93 7.73
C PRO A 262 14.25 0.25 6.84
N VAL A 263 13.59 -0.01 5.71
CA VAL A 263 13.12 1.07 4.83
C VAL A 263 11.99 1.84 5.50
N LEU A 264 12.01 3.15 5.38
CA LEU A 264 10.97 4.05 5.86
C LEU A 264 9.72 3.94 4.98
N GLY A 265 8.64 3.46 5.59
CA GLY A 265 7.31 3.42 4.99
C GLY A 265 6.53 4.73 5.15
N ALA A 266 5.28 4.71 4.70
CA ALA A 266 4.31 5.80 4.75
C ALA A 266 2.92 5.25 5.12
N HIS A 267 2.85 4.37 6.12
CA HIS A 267 1.67 3.55 6.43
C HIS A 267 1.04 3.83 7.79
N ALA A 268 1.78 4.37 8.75
CA ALA A 268 1.31 4.67 10.10
C ALA A 268 1.76 6.07 10.49
N TYR A 269 0.92 7.07 10.20
CA TYR A 269 1.25 8.47 10.47
C TYR A 269 1.61 8.67 11.95
N GLY A 270 2.74 9.35 12.20
CA GLY A 270 3.31 9.50 13.53
C GLY A 270 4.19 8.33 14.01
N PHE A 271 4.16 7.15 13.37
CA PHE A 271 4.95 5.98 13.81
C PHE A 271 5.78 5.31 12.71
N ASN A 272 5.77 5.85 11.48
CA ASN A 272 6.55 5.35 10.35
C ASN A 272 8.06 5.21 10.65
N THR A 273 8.65 6.09 11.45
CA THR A 273 10.10 6.18 11.68
C THR A 273 10.68 5.07 12.57
N GLU A 274 9.84 4.20 13.12
CA GLU A 274 10.26 3.10 14.00
C GLU A 274 9.60 1.76 13.67
N THR A 275 8.81 1.69 12.60
CA THR A 275 7.95 0.53 12.31
C THR A 275 8.09 0.02 10.87
N SER A 276 7.59 -1.21 10.65
CA SER A 276 7.42 -1.80 9.32
C SER A 276 5.95 -2.20 9.15
N GLY A 277 5.33 -1.81 8.04
CA GLY A 277 3.92 -2.07 7.76
C GLY A 277 3.70 -3.33 6.93
N ILE A 278 2.75 -4.17 7.34
CA ILE A 278 2.25 -5.32 6.56
C ILE A 278 0.76 -5.07 6.27
N ALA A 279 0.39 -4.91 5.00
CA ALA A 279 -1.00 -4.71 4.60
C ALA A 279 -1.63 -5.96 3.99
N VAL A 280 -2.73 -6.43 4.56
CA VAL A 280 -3.52 -7.52 4.01
C VAL A 280 -4.48 -6.96 2.95
N LEU A 281 -4.37 -7.44 1.72
CA LEU A 281 -5.17 -6.98 0.59
C LEU A 281 -6.63 -7.37 0.79
N GLY A 282 -7.50 -6.38 0.92
CA GLY A 282 -8.92 -6.56 1.12
C GLY A 282 -9.49 -5.79 2.30
N THR A 283 -10.71 -6.16 2.70
CA THR A 283 -11.42 -5.61 3.86
C THR A 283 -11.69 -6.73 4.86
N TYR A 284 -11.28 -6.49 6.10
CA TYR A 284 -11.35 -7.45 7.20
C TYR A 284 -12.11 -6.85 8.39
N THR A 285 -13.05 -5.96 8.10
CA THR A 285 -13.97 -5.42 9.12
C THR A 285 -14.86 -6.55 9.66
N THR A 286 -15.55 -7.26 8.78
CA THR A 286 -16.41 -8.40 9.15
C THR A 286 -15.92 -9.74 8.61
N ALA A 287 -15.16 -9.74 7.51
CA ALA A 287 -14.61 -10.97 6.94
C ALA A 287 -13.36 -11.39 7.72
N ALA A 288 -13.36 -12.60 8.28
CA ALA A 288 -12.19 -13.15 8.96
C ALA A 288 -11.08 -13.51 7.95
N PRO A 289 -9.80 -13.26 8.28
CA PRO A 289 -8.69 -13.76 7.48
C PRO A 289 -8.60 -15.28 7.54
N GLY A 290 -8.26 -15.92 6.43
CA GLY A 290 -7.95 -17.35 6.42
C GLY A 290 -6.60 -17.66 7.07
N GLU A 291 -6.38 -18.92 7.44
CA GLU A 291 -5.12 -19.39 8.07
C GLU A 291 -3.87 -19.08 7.23
N ALA A 292 -4.01 -19.11 5.90
CA ALA A 292 -2.93 -18.74 4.98
C ALA A 292 -2.45 -17.30 5.21
N VAL A 293 -3.38 -16.37 5.48
CA VAL A 293 -3.09 -14.96 5.74
C VAL A 293 -2.42 -14.80 7.11
N THR A 294 -3.03 -15.34 8.18
CA THR A 294 -2.49 -15.19 9.54
C THR A 294 -1.09 -15.82 9.65
N SER A 295 -0.88 -16.98 9.02
CA SER A 295 0.42 -17.64 8.93
C SER A 295 1.44 -16.83 8.12
N ALA A 296 1.04 -16.23 6.99
CA ALA A 296 1.93 -15.41 6.17
C ALA A 296 2.37 -14.14 6.91
N VAL A 297 1.43 -13.43 7.54
CA VAL A 297 1.71 -12.26 8.38
C VAL A 297 2.63 -12.63 9.53
N ALA A 298 2.35 -13.73 10.23
CA ALA A 298 3.15 -14.20 11.36
C ALA A 298 4.60 -14.53 10.95
N ARG A 299 4.81 -15.31 9.88
CA ARG A 299 6.16 -15.65 9.38
C ARG A 299 6.94 -14.41 8.95
N LEU A 300 6.30 -13.50 8.24
CA LEU A 300 6.93 -12.26 7.79
C LEU A 300 7.29 -11.36 8.98
N ALA A 301 6.38 -11.20 9.95
CA ALA A 301 6.63 -10.42 11.15
C ALA A 301 7.77 -11.01 11.98
N ALA A 302 7.76 -12.33 12.21
CA ALA A 302 8.83 -13.05 12.92
C ALA A 302 10.20 -12.82 12.26
N TRP A 303 10.29 -13.06 10.94
CA TRP A 303 11.52 -12.86 10.20
C TRP A 303 12.00 -11.40 10.21
N LYS A 304 11.08 -10.43 10.01
CA LYS A 304 11.45 -9.02 9.96
C LYS A 304 11.87 -8.48 11.32
N LEU A 305 11.18 -8.84 12.40
CA LEU A 305 11.54 -8.46 13.76
C LEU A 305 12.83 -9.16 14.23
N GLY A 306 13.05 -10.40 13.79
CA GLY A 306 14.25 -11.19 14.06
C GLY A 306 15.54 -10.53 13.58
N GLN A 307 15.50 -9.83 12.43
CA GLN A 307 16.64 -9.03 11.92
C GLN A 307 17.14 -7.97 12.92
N TYR A 308 16.31 -7.60 13.91
CA TYR A 308 16.61 -6.55 14.87
C TYR A 308 16.51 -7.02 16.33
N ALA A 309 16.50 -8.34 16.57
CA ALA A 309 16.34 -8.93 17.90
C ALA A 309 15.13 -8.38 18.67
N VAL A 310 13.98 -8.29 18.00
CA VAL A 310 12.70 -7.89 18.61
C VAL A 310 11.81 -9.12 18.76
N SER A 311 11.32 -9.37 19.98
CA SER A 311 10.40 -10.49 20.24
C SER A 311 9.01 -10.21 19.64
N PRO A 312 8.41 -11.16 18.88
CA PRO A 312 7.06 -11.02 18.33
C PRO A 312 5.93 -10.92 19.39
N THR A 313 6.16 -11.44 20.60
CA THR A 313 5.19 -11.41 21.71
C THR A 313 5.48 -10.31 22.72
N GLY A 314 6.55 -9.55 22.51
CA GLY A 314 6.97 -8.48 23.39
C GLY A 314 6.15 -7.20 23.27
N THR A 315 6.53 -6.21 24.08
CA THR A 315 6.11 -4.82 23.93
C THR A 315 7.33 -3.96 23.58
N THR A 316 7.07 -2.83 22.94
CA THR A 316 8.10 -1.85 22.60
C THR A 316 7.58 -0.44 22.87
N THR A 317 8.50 0.50 23.07
CA THR A 317 8.16 1.92 23.18
C THR A 317 8.45 2.62 21.86
N LEU A 318 7.40 3.19 21.27
CA LEU A 318 7.48 4.03 20.08
C LEU A 318 7.40 5.52 20.47
N THR A 319 8.06 6.37 19.71
CA THR A 319 8.04 7.83 19.85
C THR A 319 7.12 8.42 18.80
N ALA A 320 6.07 9.12 19.23
CA ALA A 320 5.16 9.79 18.31
C ALA A 320 5.88 10.89 17.52
N GLY A 321 5.90 10.77 16.20
CA GLY A 321 6.42 11.76 15.25
C GLY A 321 5.43 12.85 14.86
N ALA A 322 4.22 12.84 15.44
CA ALA A 322 3.20 13.86 15.27
C ALA A 322 2.20 13.80 16.45
N ASP A 323 1.45 14.89 16.64
CA ASP A 323 0.24 14.87 17.45
C ASP A 323 -0.77 13.88 16.86
N GLY A 324 -1.55 13.22 17.71
CA GLY A 324 -2.50 12.22 17.24
C GLY A 324 -3.47 11.76 18.30
N THR A 325 -4.46 11.00 17.84
CA THR A 325 -5.39 10.25 18.67
C THR A 325 -5.59 8.90 18.00
N ASN A 326 -5.69 7.82 18.77
CA ASN A 326 -6.00 6.51 18.21
C ASN A 326 -7.51 6.23 18.19
N TYR A 327 -7.90 5.11 17.57
CA TYR A 327 -9.30 4.67 17.45
C TYR A 327 -10.03 4.55 18.80
N PHE A 328 -9.27 4.31 19.88
CA PHE A 328 -9.79 4.16 21.24
C PHE A 328 -9.84 5.49 22.02
N GLY A 329 -9.60 6.62 21.36
CA GLY A 329 -9.65 7.95 21.98
C GLY A 329 -8.42 8.32 22.80
N ARG A 330 -7.34 7.53 22.77
CA ARG A 330 -6.08 7.90 23.43
C ARG A 330 -5.37 8.96 22.59
N ALA A 331 -5.24 10.16 23.13
CA ALA A 331 -4.52 11.27 22.50
C ALA A 331 -3.06 11.36 22.98
N TRP A 332 -2.21 11.98 22.15
CA TRP A 332 -0.82 12.30 22.47
C TRP A 332 -0.33 13.50 21.66
N THR A 333 0.80 14.06 22.09
CA THR A 333 1.53 15.10 21.36
C THR A 333 2.84 14.55 20.78
N LEU A 334 3.41 15.27 19.82
CA LEU A 334 4.73 15.03 19.26
C LEU A 334 5.78 14.75 20.35
N GLY A 335 6.55 13.67 20.17
CA GLY A 335 7.59 13.23 21.09
C GLY A 335 7.10 12.33 22.22
N THR A 336 5.78 12.16 22.40
CA THR A 336 5.23 11.25 23.42
C THR A 336 5.72 9.82 23.18
N ARG A 337 6.16 9.16 24.26
CA ARG A 337 6.56 7.75 24.24
C ARG A 337 5.38 6.85 24.57
N ILE A 338 5.03 5.95 23.66
CA ILE A 338 3.86 5.07 23.77
C ILE A 338 4.32 3.61 23.74
N SER A 339 3.92 2.84 24.76
CA SER A 339 4.15 1.40 24.80
C SER A 339 3.05 0.67 24.04
N LEU A 340 3.44 -0.18 23.08
CA LEU A 340 2.56 -1.01 22.25
C LEU A 340 3.12 -2.42 22.12
N PRO A 341 2.29 -3.43 21.83
CA PRO A 341 2.77 -4.73 21.38
C PRO A 341 3.68 -4.59 20.14
N THR A 342 4.70 -5.44 20.02
CA THR A 342 5.62 -5.40 18.86
C THR A 342 4.93 -5.78 17.55
N ILE A 343 3.78 -6.45 17.61
CA ILE A 343 2.85 -6.64 16.49
C ILE A 343 1.49 -6.07 16.92
N HIS A 344 1.05 -4.99 16.28
CA HIS A 344 -0.19 -4.29 16.64
C HIS A 344 -0.93 -3.80 15.38
N GLY A 345 -2.20 -3.41 15.54
CA GLY A 345 -3.02 -2.92 14.43
C GLY A 345 -2.80 -1.43 14.19
N HIS A 346 -3.11 -0.95 12.98
CA HIS A 346 -3.01 0.49 12.70
C HIS A 346 -3.82 1.35 13.68
N ARG A 347 -5.03 0.90 14.03
CA ARG A 347 -5.92 1.53 15.02
C ARG A 347 -5.35 1.75 16.42
N ASP A 348 -4.26 1.08 16.77
CA ASP A 348 -3.56 1.29 18.05
C ASP A 348 -2.75 2.60 18.06
N GLY A 349 -2.26 3.01 16.89
CA GLY A 349 -1.40 4.19 16.69
C GLY A 349 -2.05 5.32 15.87
N TYR A 350 -3.27 5.15 15.36
CA TYR A 350 -3.99 6.18 14.61
C TYR A 350 -5.52 6.01 14.72
N ASN A 351 -6.28 7.07 14.45
CA ASN A 351 -7.75 7.06 14.51
C ASN A 351 -8.33 6.49 13.22
N THR A 352 -8.28 5.16 13.10
CA THR A 352 -8.71 4.44 11.90
C THR A 352 -9.34 3.11 12.30
N GLN A 353 -10.25 2.57 11.49
CA GLN A 353 -10.75 1.21 11.68
C GLN A 353 -9.73 0.16 11.20
N CYS A 354 -8.68 0.53 10.46
CA CYS A 354 -7.67 -0.42 9.99
C CYS A 354 -6.99 -1.16 11.17
N PRO A 355 -6.84 -2.51 11.15
CA PRO A 355 -6.95 -3.44 10.02
C PRO A 355 -8.34 -4.09 9.85
N GLY A 356 -9.40 -3.51 10.39
CA GLY A 356 -10.74 -4.11 10.45
C GLY A 356 -10.90 -5.03 11.67
N ASP A 357 -12.12 -5.15 12.19
CA ASP A 357 -12.39 -5.80 13.48
C ASP A 357 -12.03 -7.30 13.47
N ALA A 358 -12.33 -7.99 12.37
CA ALA A 358 -12.05 -9.42 12.24
C ALA A 358 -10.54 -9.74 12.18
N LEU A 359 -9.74 -8.96 11.44
CA LEU A 359 -8.28 -9.13 11.43
C LEU A 359 -7.62 -8.60 12.72
N TYR A 360 -8.17 -7.56 13.33
CA TYR A 360 -7.67 -7.04 14.61
C TYR A 360 -7.84 -8.06 15.75
N ALA A 361 -8.95 -8.81 15.75
CA ALA A 361 -9.18 -9.89 16.71
C ALA A 361 -8.11 -11.01 16.63
N GLU A 362 -7.52 -11.22 15.46
CA GLU A 362 -6.50 -12.25 15.22
C GLU A 362 -5.08 -11.84 15.67
N LEU A 363 -4.84 -10.60 16.08
CA LEU A 363 -3.48 -10.12 16.40
C LEU A 363 -2.80 -10.91 17.52
N THR A 364 -3.56 -11.38 18.53
CA THR A 364 -3.01 -12.24 19.58
C THR A 364 -2.57 -13.59 19.02
N HIS A 365 -3.38 -14.20 18.15
CA HIS A 365 -3.04 -15.46 17.50
C HIS A 365 -1.83 -15.30 16.56
N ILE A 366 -1.76 -14.22 15.78
CA ILE A 366 -0.61 -13.89 14.92
C ILE A 366 0.68 -13.77 15.73
N ARG A 367 0.65 -13.13 16.92
CA ARG A 367 1.84 -13.06 17.80
C ARG A 367 2.29 -14.44 18.26
N THR A 368 1.35 -15.33 18.61
CA THR A 368 1.66 -16.71 18.99
C THR A 368 2.31 -17.48 17.83
N LEU A 369 1.73 -17.41 16.63
CA LEU A 369 2.32 -18.04 15.43
C LEU A 369 3.70 -17.45 15.11
N ALA A 370 3.88 -16.13 15.27
CA ALA A 370 5.15 -15.48 15.01
C ALA A 370 6.24 -15.89 16.02
N ALA A 371 5.88 -16.10 17.30
CA ALA A 371 6.81 -16.66 18.28
C ALA A 371 7.20 -18.09 17.94
N GLN A 372 6.24 -18.94 17.51
CA GLN A 372 6.55 -20.30 17.06
C GLN A 372 7.48 -20.31 15.84
N ALA A 373 7.30 -19.36 14.92
CA ALA A 373 8.16 -19.19 13.75
C ALA A 373 9.59 -18.72 14.10
N ALA A 374 9.75 -17.94 15.17
CA ALA A 374 11.04 -17.38 15.57
C ALA A 374 11.98 -18.41 16.22
N GLY A 375 11.45 -19.53 16.71
CA GLY A 375 12.19 -20.54 17.49
C GLY A 375 12.47 -20.11 18.93
#